data_AF-A0A089LF76-F1
#
_entry.id   AF-A0A089LF76-F1
#
_cell.length_a   1.000
_cell.length_b   1.000
_cell.length_c   1.000
_cell.angle_alpha   90.00
_cell.angle_beta   90.00
_cell.angle_gamma   90.00
#
_symmetry.space_group_name_H-M   'P 1'
#
loop_
_entity.id
_entity.type
_entity.pdbx_description
1 polymer ?
#
loop_
_entity_poly.entity_id
_entity_poly.type
_entity_poly.pdbx_seq_one_letter_code
_entity_poly.pdbx_strand_id
1 'polypeptide(L)'
;MKLIKRLSLWLPTLSIAVCMINLSGQDDKNLLLFLTCPLLLWLNPQLTDLHYSMDNEILWQFILYGIHFFFWLVFGLLFDWLLTRRRAK
;
A
#
# COMPACT_ATOMS: atom_id res chain seq x y z
N MET A 1 4.58 -11.75 -20.86
CA MET A 1 5.52 -11.84 -19.71
C MET A 1 5.02 -12.95 -18.80
N LYS A 2 5.90 -13.83 -18.29
CA LYS A 2 5.49 -14.88 -17.32
C LYS A 2 4.87 -14.19 -16.08
N LEU A 3 3.76 -14.72 -15.56
CA LEU A 3 3.01 -14.15 -14.42
C LEU A 3 3.93 -13.81 -13.22
N ILE A 4 4.92 -14.66 -12.98
CA ILE A 4 5.96 -14.54 -11.94
C ILE A 4 6.76 -13.23 -12.02
N LYS A 5 6.85 -12.59 -13.19
CA LYS A 5 7.64 -11.36 -13.39
C LYS A 5 6.80 -10.07 -13.39
N ARG A 6 5.51 -10.16 -13.07
CA ARG A 6 4.58 -9.04 -13.18
C ARG A 6 4.47 -8.32 -11.83
N LEU A 7 5.07 -7.14 -11.73
CA LEU A 7 5.06 -6.37 -10.47
C LEU A 7 3.66 -5.89 -10.11
N SER A 8 2.80 -5.68 -11.11
CA SER A 8 1.38 -5.37 -10.91
C SER A 8 0.60 -6.50 -10.23
N LEU A 9 1.16 -7.70 -10.12
CA LEU A 9 0.57 -8.81 -9.37
C LEU A 9 1.20 -8.91 -7.98
N TRP A 10 2.53 -8.92 -7.90
CA TRP A 10 3.23 -9.12 -6.62
C TRP A 10 3.10 -7.97 -5.63
N LEU A 11 3.12 -6.71 -6.08
CA LEU A 11 3.06 -5.57 -5.18
C LEU A 11 1.70 -5.46 -4.47
N PRO A 12 0.55 -5.63 -5.16
CA PRO A 12 -0.75 -5.76 -4.49
C PRO A 12 -0.84 -6.97 -3.56
N THR A 13 -0.27 -8.12 -3.93
CA THR A 13 -0.26 -9.30 -3.05
C THR A 13 0.53 -9.04 -1.76
N LEU A 14 1.70 -8.42 -1.86
CA LEU A 14 2.48 -7.98 -0.70
C LEU A 14 1.73 -6.95 0.13
N SER A 15 1.04 -6.01 -0.51
CA SER A 15 0.16 -5.05 0.18
C SER A 15 -0.93 -5.77 0.99
N ILE A 16 -1.59 -6.79 0.44
CA ILE A 16 -2.59 -7.55 1.18
C ILE A 16 -1.96 -8.22 2.40
N ALA A 17 -0.77 -8.80 2.27
CA ALA A 17 -0.05 -9.41 3.39
C ALA A 17 0.27 -8.39 4.49
N VAL A 18 0.74 -7.18 4.13
CA VAL A 18 0.97 -6.09 5.09
C VAL A 18 -0.32 -5.71 5.81
N CYS A 19 -1.43 -5.54 5.08
CA CYS A 19 -2.73 -5.22 5.70
C CYS A 19 -3.23 -6.36 6.61
N MET A 20 -2.96 -7.63 6.29
CA MET A 20 -3.32 -8.77 7.16
C MET A 20 -2.48 -8.81 8.44
N ILE A 21 -1.18 -8.50 8.37
CA ILE A 21 -0.30 -8.38 9.55
C ILE A 21 -0.76 -7.19 10.41
N ASN A 22 -1.20 -6.11 9.78
CA ASN A 22 -1.76 -4.98 10.51
C ASN A 22 -3.06 -5.36 11.22
N LEU A 23 -3.97 -6.04 10.51
CA LEU A 23 -5.25 -6.50 11.06
C LEU A 23 -5.08 -7.52 12.19
N SER A 24 -4.01 -8.33 12.18
CA SER A 24 -3.74 -9.29 13.25
C SER A 24 -3.26 -8.64 14.55
N GLY A 25 -3.03 -7.33 14.55
CA GLY A 25 -2.53 -6.58 15.70
C GLY A 25 -1.03 -6.77 15.93
N GLN A 26 -0.30 -7.41 15.01
CA GLN A 26 1.16 -7.57 15.12
C GLN A 26 1.92 -6.29 14.70
N ASP A 27 1.23 -5.35 14.07
CA ASP A 27 1.75 -4.03 13.69
C ASP A 27 1.21 -2.94 14.63
N ASP A 28 1.66 -2.98 15.89
CA ASP A 28 1.16 -2.18 17.03
C ASP A 28 0.90 -0.69 16.74
N LYS A 29 1.61 -0.10 15.79
CA LYS A 29 1.55 1.35 15.48
C LYS A 29 1.24 1.65 14.02
N ASN A 30 0.72 0.68 13.27
CA ASN A 30 0.61 0.77 11.81
C ASN A 30 1.97 1.06 11.14
N LEU A 31 3.06 0.71 11.80
CA LEU A 31 4.41 1.11 11.42
C LEU A 31 4.79 0.47 10.08
N LEU A 32 4.49 -0.83 9.94
CA LEU A 32 4.72 -1.55 8.70
C LEU A 32 3.85 -0.97 7.58
N LEU A 33 2.57 -0.72 7.85
CA LEU A 33 1.63 -0.12 6.88
C LEU A 33 2.12 1.25 6.38
N PHE A 34 2.60 2.13 7.28
CA PHE A 34 3.07 3.47 6.92
C PHE A 34 4.44 3.48 6.25
N LEU A 35 5.38 2.64 6.71
CA LEU A 35 6.73 2.60 6.14
C LEU A 35 6.80 1.94 4.76
N THR A 36 5.88 1.01 4.48
CA THR A 36 5.86 0.30 3.20
C THR A 36 5.00 0.99 2.14
N CYS A 37 4.47 2.18 2.41
CA CYS A 37 3.76 2.99 1.42
C CYS A 37 4.12 4.47 1.56
N PRO A 38 4.92 5.04 0.63
CA PRO A 38 5.32 6.44 0.67
C PRO A 38 4.14 7.42 0.76
N LEU A 39 3.04 7.10 0.06
CA LEU A 39 1.82 7.92 0.09
C LEU A 39 1.17 7.92 1.47
N LEU A 40 1.16 6.78 2.16
CA LEU A 40 0.65 6.70 3.52
C LEU A 40 1.59 7.36 4.52
N LEU A 41 2.90 7.28 4.33
CA LEU A 41 3.86 7.98 5.19
C LEU A 41 3.58 9.48 5.27
N TRP A 42 3.15 10.09 4.16
CA TRP A 42 2.71 11.49 4.12
C TRP A 42 1.37 11.74 4.83
N LEU A 43 0.61 10.69 5.09
CA LEU A 43 -0.65 10.71 5.84
C LEU A 43 -0.46 10.19 7.28
N ASN A 44 0.78 9.99 7.73
CA ASN A 44 1.06 9.41 9.03
C ASN A 44 0.43 10.28 10.13
N PRO A 45 -0.51 9.74 10.93
CA PRO A 45 -1.22 10.48 11.97
C PRO A 45 -0.30 11.16 12.99
N GLN A 46 0.90 10.63 13.23
CA GLN A 46 1.92 11.22 14.10
C GLN A 46 2.62 12.44 13.49
N LEU A 47 2.54 12.60 12.16
CA LEU A 47 3.08 13.74 11.41
C LEU A 47 1.98 14.70 10.89
N THR A 48 0.73 14.24 10.73
CA THR A 48 -0.34 14.99 10.05
C THR A 48 -1.56 15.31 10.91
N ASP A 49 -1.53 15.02 12.22
CA ASP A 49 -2.67 15.17 13.14
C ASP A 49 -3.95 14.40 12.72
N LEU A 50 -3.85 13.52 11.72
CA LEU A 50 -5.00 12.76 11.20
C LEU A 50 -5.67 11.94 12.31
N HIS A 51 -4.90 11.49 13.31
CA HIS A 51 -5.36 10.68 14.44
C HIS A 51 -6.50 11.36 15.20
N TYR A 52 -6.46 12.69 15.33
CA TYR A 52 -7.46 13.46 16.09
C TYR A 52 -8.77 13.68 15.31
N SER A 53 -8.79 13.39 14.01
CA SER A 53 -9.96 13.52 13.13
C SER A 53 -10.69 12.20 12.87
N MET A 54 -10.22 11.10 13.46
CA MET A 54 -10.70 9.75 13.19
C MET A 54 -11.78 9.33 14.20
N ASP A 55 -12.98 9.88 14.09
CA ASP A 55 -14.14 9.50 14.94
C ASP A 55 -14.57 8.02 14.77
N ASN A 56 -14.12 7.34 13.70
CA ASN A 56 -14.41 5.94 13.43
C ASN A 56 -13.15 5.19 12.98
N GLU A 57 -12.49 4.55 13.94
CA GLU A 57 -11.21 3.84 13.74
C GLU A 57 -11.29 2.76 12.66
N ILE A 58 -12.39 2.00 12.61
CA ILE A 58 -12.58 0.89 11.66
C ILE A 58 -12.67 1.41 10.23
N LEU A 59 -13.52 2.41 9.99
CA LEU A 59 -13.71 3.00 8.66
C LEU A 59 -12.38 3.52 8.11
N TRP A 60 -11.64 4.23 8.96
CA TRP A 60 -10.36 4.77 8.57
C TRP A 60 -9.30 3.70 8.31
N GLN A 61 -9.29 2.62 9.09
CA GLN A 61 -8.38 1.50 8.84
C GLN A 61 -8.64 0.88 7.44
N PHE A 62 -9.91 0.71 7.05
CA PHE A 62 -10.25 0.29 5.69
C PHE A 62 -9.80 1.29 4.61
N ILE A 63 -9.93 2.60 4.87
CA ILE A 63 -9.43 3.63 3.94
C ILE A 63 -7.90 3.52 3.78
N LEU A 64 -7.15 3.39 4.87
CA LEU A 64 -5.70 3.25 4.85
C LEU A 64 -5.28 1.99 4.06
N TYR A 65 -5.96 0.86 4.29
CA TYR A 65 -5.71 -0.37 3.52
C TYR A 65 -6.03 -0.21 2.04
N GLY A 66 -7.13 0.47 1.72
CA GLY A 66 -7.50 0.81 0.35
C GLY A 66 -6.41 1.63 -0.34
N ILE A 67 -5.95 2.71 0.30
CA ILE A 67 -4.86 3.54 -0.21
C ILE A 67 -3.59 2.72 -0.41
N HIS A 68 -3.19 1.91 0.58
CA HIS A 68 -2.01 1.05 0.49
C HIS A 68 -2.08 0.11 -0.73
N PHE A 69 -3.22 -0.57 -0.90
CA PHE A 69 -3.44 -1.53 -1.97
C PHE A 69 -3.44 -0.87 -3.36
N PHE A 70 -4.23 0.19 -3.53
CA PHE A 70 -4.35 0.87 -4.82
C PHE A 70 -3.05 1.57 -5.21
N PHE A 71 -2.32 2.13 -4.26
CA PHE A 71 -0.99 2.69 -4.51
C PHE A 71 -0.07 1.64 -5.15
N TRP A 72 0.05 0.47 -4.53
CA TRP A 72 0.93 -0.59 -5.03
C TRP A 72 0.43 -1.23 -6.32
N LEU A 73 -0.89 -1.30 -6.54
CA LEU A 73 -1.48 -1.73 -7.80
C LEU A 73 -1.12 -0.77 -8.94
N VAL A 74 -1.37 0.53 -8.76
CA VAL A 74 -1.06 1.55 -9.76
C VAL A 74 0.44 1.61 -10.02
N PHE A 75 1.27 1.57 -8.97
CA PHE A 75 2.72 1.57 -9.12
C PHE A 75 3.22 0.35 -9.89
N GLY A 76 2.72 -0.85 -9.56
CA GLY A 76 3.08 -2.07 -10.27
C GLY A 76 2.63 -2.06 -11.73
N LEU A 77 1.42 -1.58 -12.03
CA LEU A 77 0.93 -1.41 -13.41
C LEU A 77 1.79 -0.42 -14.19
N LEU A 78 2.12 0.73 -13.60
CA LEU A 78 2.95 1.75 -14.21
C LEU A 78 4.35 1.19 -14.52
N PHE A 79 4.95 0.47 -13.58
CA PHE A 79 6.27 -0.11 -13.76
C PHE A 79 6.29 -1.18 -14.86
N ASP A 80 5.32 -2.10 -14.85
CA ASP A 80 5.19 -3.13 -15.89
C ASP A 80 4.96 -2.49 -17.28
N TRP A 81 4.18 -1.42 -17.35
CA TRP A 81 3.98 -0.64 -18.58
C TRP A 81 5.28 0.00 -19.07
N LEU A 82 6.04 0.67 -18.19
CA LEU A 82 7.34 1.25 -18.51
C LEU A 82 8.34 0.20 -19.01
N LEU A 83 8.42 -0.95 -18.36
CA LEU A 83 9.27 -2.06 -18.78
C LEU A 83 8.90 -2.59 -20.16
N THR A 84 7.59 -2.74 -20.43
CA THR A 84 7.10 -3.21 -21.72
C THR A 84 7.46 -2.23 -22.83
N ARG A 85 7.31 -0.92 -22.58
CA ARG A 85 7.65 0.14 -23.54
C ARG A 85 9.16 0.19 -23.85
N ARG A 86 10.02 -0.09 -22.86
CA ARG A 86 11.49 -0.14 -23.05
C ARG A 86 11.96 -1.37 -23.82
N ARG A 87 11.23 -2.49 -23.78
CA ARG A 87 11.57 -3.70 -24.54
C ARG A 87 11.06 -3.68 -25.99
N ALA A 88 10.09 -2.83 -26.29
CA ALA A 88 9.53 -2.66 -27.63
C ALA A 88 10.32 -1.66 -28.49
N LYS A 89 11.26 -0.91 -27.88
CA LYS A 89 12.29 -0.13 -28.56
C LYS A 89 13.57 -0.95 -28.62
#